data_AF-A0A7V9JUQ4-F1
#
_entry.id   AF-A0A7V9JUQ4-F1
#
_cell.length_a   1.000
_cell.length_b   1.000
_cell.length_c   1.000
_cell.angle_alpha   90.00
_cell.angle_beta   90.00
_cell.angle_gamma   90.00
#
_symmetry.space_group_name_H-M   'P 1'
#
loop_
_entity.id
_entity.type
_entity.pdbx_description
1 polymer ?
#
loop_
_entity_poly.entity_id
_entity_poly.type
_entity_poly.pdbx_seq_one_letter_code
_entity_poly.pdbx_strand_id
1 'polypeptide(L)'
;MSHPLLLLNHDWHSQRAKLRQGRVRPPPLVAAGVDVVFDADKGREVKLGGLAVIFGTFPATVDEFVALARARLHLGPDQARELDPVLNTRVLAMWAWLPTLRQDCYLEFDRATGAEQVWLIGPGPGEAREVDIESPDVDLDHAFLEALVLNGPGHWGGESGLQRLVRRFGRQPLLIAAQVADLLEHRPREPRKALRVAQALWADLGSDDENAWAALAGSEHPWVCVQLGRLALRLGLLRAARLLLGSTHGTGDAAPIAHFDLGQACEALDDLPAAEAAFARFASARPSDPDAWRRLLFCRLRMGHLHIAEETLRRYRSASGKDDDLAERYLSVVARGRVRGEQRATLAGWLGARLHETLIGHTCPDALVEEIARLCFDDDDTALAAAIRRGRIELVQLLAAGPDPLAAEANAEALLRTALLALPFLGGMHREEVEGGSEACATNMVAALHLWSDLRLSGTLRVLPSMRWVRELAALAMSARRQR
;
A
#
# COMPACT_ATOMS: atom_id res chain seq x y z
N MET A 1 -16.61 29.39 -34.48
CA MET A 1 -15.18 29.70 -34.72
C MET A 1 -14.46 28.37 -34.82
N SER A 2 -13.53 28.16 -35.76
CA SER A 2 -12.95 26.81 -35.97
C SER A 2 -11.87 26.41 -34.94
N HIS A 3 -11.51 27.28 -33.99
CA HIS A 3 -10.44 27.06 -33.03
C HIS A 3 -10.74 27.73 -31.67
N PRO A 4 -10.22 27.18 -30.55
CA PRO A 4 -10.34 27.81 -29.23
C PRO A 4 -9.75 29.24 -29.22
N LEU A 5 -10.29 30.13 -28.38
CA LEU A 5 -9.70 31.46 -28.14
C LEU A 5 -8.28 31.31 -27.60
N LEU A 6 -8.07 30.43 -26.60
CA LEU A 6 -6.74 30.11 -26.12
C LEU A 6 -6.07 29.08 -27.03
N LEU A 7 -5.09 29.52 -27.81
CA LEU A 7 -4.38 28.66 -28.76
C LEU A 7 -3.66 27.52 -28.04
N LEU A 8 -3.58 26.35 -28.68
CA LEU A 8 -2.95 25.15 -28.10
C LEU A 8 -1.45 25.32 -27.82
N ASN A 9 -0.79 26.28 -28.48
CA ASN A 9 0.61 26.64 -28.24
C ASN A 9 0.79 27.66 -27.09
N HIS A 10 -0.28 28.12 -26.46
CA HIS A 10 -0.21 28.99 -25.30
C HIS A 10 0.51 28.29 -24.15
N ASP A 11 1.26 29.05 -23.34
CA ASP A 11 2.11 28.53 -22.26
C ASP A 11 1.33 27.66 -21.28
N TRP A 12 0.08 28.03 -20.97
CA TRP A 12 -0.80 27.26 -20.10
C TRP A 12 -1.09 25.85 -20.63
N HIS A 13 -1.52 25.71 -21.90
CA HIS A 13 -1.76 24.41 -22.51
C HIS A 13 -0.46 23.60 -22.61
N SER A 14 0.66 24.26 -22.88
CA SER A 14 1.98 23.63 -22.90
C SER A 14 2.39 23.09 -21.52
N GLN A 15 2.14 23.85 -20.45
CA GLN A 15 2.40 23.41 -19.08
C GLN A 15 1.47 22.24 -18.70
N ARG A 16 0.18 22.32 -19.01
CA ARG A 16 -0.75 21.19 -18.78
C ARG A 16 -0.35 19.95 -19.58
N ALA A 17 0.04 20.09 -20.85
CA ALA A 17 0.57 18.99 -21.66
C ALA A 17 1.76 18.29 -20.98
N LYS A 18 2.70 19.07 -20.41
CA LYS A 18 3.83 18.52 -19.64
C LYS A 18 3.36 17.77 -18.38
N LEU A 19 2.35 18.28 -17.67
CA LEU A 19 1.77 17.57 -16.51
C LEU A 19 1.11 16.26 -16.92
N ARG A 20 0.34 16.26 -18.02
CA ARG A 20 -0.31 15.06 -18.57
C ARG A 20 0.68 13.97 -18.99
N GLN A 21 1.85 14.37 -19.46
CA GLN A 21 2.96 13.46 -19.82
C GLN A 21 3.81 13.05 -18.61
N GLY A 22 3.78 13.84 -17.54
CA GLY A 22 4.58 13.64 -16.34
C GLY A 22 3.95 12.67 -15.33
N ARG A 23 4.62 12.50 -14.19
CA ARG A 23 4.08 11.77 -13.03
C ARG A 23 3.14 12.62 -12.17
N VAL A 24 3.05 13.92 -12.43
CA VAL A 24 2.27 14.87 -11.64
C VAL A 24 0.94 15.11 -12.35
N ARG A 25 -0.16 14.76 -11.70
CA ARG A 25 -1.50 14.97 -12.25
C ARG A 25 -1.81 16.46 -12.33
N PRO A 26 -2.40 16.95 -13.44
CA PRO A 26 -2.95 18.29 -13.48
C PRO A 26 -3.97 18.51 -12.36
N PRO A 27 -4.14 19.74 -11.87
CA PRO A 27 -5.26 20.05 -10.99
C PRO A 27 -6.58 19.64 -11.68
N PRO A 28 -7.50 18.99 -10.95
CA PRO A 28 -8.66 18.35 -11.56
C PRO A 28 -9.56 19.36 -12.25
N LEU A 29 -9.77 20.51 -11.60
CA LEU A 29 -10.65 21.56 -12.11
C LEU A 29 -9.99 22.92 -11.90
N VAL A 30 -9.85 23.68 -12.98
CA VAL A 30 -9.25 25.03 -12.97
C VAL A 30 -10.15 25.98 -13.73
N ALA A 31 -10.23 27.23 -13.26
CA ALA A 31 -10.86 28.34 -13.98
C ALA A 31 -9.87 29.51 -14.13
N ALA A 32 -10.01 30.26 -15.21
CA ALA A 32 -9.26 31.49 -15.47
C ALA A 32 -10.17 32.52 -16.12
N GLY A 33 -9.95 33.79 -15.82
CA GLY A 33 -10.48 34.86 -16.64
C GLY A 33 -9.69 34.95 -17.93
N VAL A 34 -10.34 35.32 -19.03
CA VAL A 34 -9.68 35.52 -20.32
C VAL A 34 -9.98 36.92 -20.83
N ASP A 35 -8.91 37.69 -21.04
CA ASP A 35 -8.95 39.00 -21.67
C ASP A 35 -8.49 38.88 -23.12
N VAL A 36 -9.33 39.35 -24.03
CA VAL A 36 -9.04 39.37 -25.46
C VAL A 36 -8.75 40.81 -25.85
N VAL A 37 -7.48 41.09 -26.18
CA VAL A 37 -7.02 42.41 -26.64
C VAL A 37 -6.81 42.33 -28.14
N PHE A 38 -7.41 43.26 -28.88
CA PHE A 38 -7.17 43.38 -30.32
C PHE A 38 -6.13 44.48 -30.55
N ASP A 39 -4.97 44.09 -31.05
CA ASP A 39 -3.90 44.98 -31.47
C ASP A 39 -3.91 45.05 -33.00
N ALA A 40 -3.81 46.27 -33.56
CA ALA A 40 -3.92 46.46 -35.00
C ALA A 40 -2.78 45.79 -35.79
N ASP A 41 -1.59 45.67 -35.20
CA ASP A 41 -0.39 45.14 -35.84
C ASP A 41 -0.20 43.65 -35.55
N LYS A 42 -0.55 43.21 -34.33
CA LYS A 42 -0.35 41.82 -33.86
C LYS A 42 -1.61 40.96 -33.98
N GLY A 43 -2.75 41.56 -34.27
CA GLY A 43 -4.04 40.88 -34.30
C GLY A 43 -4.57 40.57 -32.90
N ARG A 44 -5.22 39.42 -32.76
CA ARG A 44 -5.86 38.99 -31.50
C ARG A 44 -4.82 38.46 -30.51
N GLU A 45 -4.60 39.18 -29.42
CA GLU A 45 -3.82 38.73 -28.27
C GLU A 45 -4.77 38.24 -27.17
N VAL A 46 -4.52 37.06 -26.61
CA VAL A 46 -5.33 36.46 -25.54
C VAL A 46 -4.47 36.35 -24.29
N LYS A 47 -4.94 36.93 -23.18
CA LYS A 47 -4.26 36.92 -21.88
C LYS A 47 -5.13 36.21 -20.85
N LEU A 48 -4.51 35.37 -20.02
CA LEU A 48 -5.17 34.77 -18.87
C LEU A 48 -5.14 35.75 -17.69
N GLY A 49 -6.32 36.21 -17.26
CA GLY A 49 -6.53 37.02 -16.07
C GLY A 49 -6.80 36.12 -14.86
N GLY A 50 -5.84 36.05 -13.93
CA GLY A 50 -5.93 35.22 -12.72
C GLY A 50 -6.13 33.72 -12.99
N LEU A 51 -5.80 32.88 -12.01
CA LEU A 51 -6.04 31.44 -12.06
C LEU A 51 -6.65 30.98 -10.74
N ALA A 52 -7.73 30.20 -10.82
CA ALA A 52 -8.42 29.64 -9.68
C ALA A 52 -8.43 28.12 -9.78
N VAL A 53 -7.85 27.43 -8.80
CA VAL A 53 -8.07 25.99 -8.64
C VAL A 53 -9.37 25.80 -7.89
N ILE A 54 -10.33 25.10 -8.51
CA ILE A 54 -11.64 24.89 -7.91
C ILE A 54 -11.57 23.65 -7.03
N PHE A 55 -11.69 23.87 -5.72
CA PHE A 55 -11.84 22.81 -4.72
C PHE A 55 -13.32 22.55 -4.48
N GLY A 56 -13.71 21.29 -4.31
CA GLY A 56 -15.09 20.88 -4.06
C GLY A 56 -15.65 19.94 -5.12
N THR A 57 -16.95 20.02 -5.40
CA THR A 57 -17.65 19.06 -6.25
C THR A 57 -17.17 19.13 -7.70
N PHE A 58 -16.65 18.02 -8.21
CA PHE A 58 -16.31 17.90 -9.63
C PHE A 58 -17.61 17.66 -10.43
N PRO A 59 -17.78 18.21 -11.63
CA PRO A 59 -18.97 17.94 -12.44
C PRO A 59 -19.01 16.47 -12.87
N ALA A 60 -20.17 15.82 -12.77
CA ALA A 60 -20.32 14.42 -13.18
C ALA A 60 -20.62 14.26 -14.69
N THR A 61 -20.98 15.35 -15.38
CA THR A 61 -21.28 15.39 -16.82
C THR A 61 -20.76 16.68 -17.47
N VAL A 62 -20.70 16.74 -18.80
CA VAL A 62 -20.38 17.96 -19.55
C VAL A 62 -21.39 19.06 -19.24
N ASP A 63 -22.68 18.72 -19.20
CA ASP A 63 -23.73 19.68 -18.87
C ASP A 63 -23.54 20.32 -17.50
N GLU A 64 -23.09 19.55 -16.50
CA GLU A 64 -22.78 20.09 -15.18
C GLU A 64 -21.53 20.96 -15.19
N PHE A 65 -20.54 20.61 -16.01
CA PHE A 65 -19.34 21.43 -16.19
C PHE A 65 -19.67 22.79 -16.81
N VAL A 66 -20.54 22.81 -17.82
CA VAL A 66 -21.08 24.04 -18.43
C VAL A 66 -21.96 24.81 -17.45
N ALA A 67 -22.86 24.13 -16.74
CA ALA A 67 -23.72 24.75 -15.73
C ALA A 67 -22.90 25.39 -14.59
N LEU A 68 -21.80 24.76 -14.19
CA LEU A 68 -20.88 25.28 -13.19
C LEU A 68 -20.26 26.62 -13.63
N ALA A 69 -19.87 26.74 -14.91
CA ALA A 69 -19.36 27.99 -15.48
C ALA A 69 -20.44 29.10 -15.51
N ARG A 70 -21.67 28.75 -15.92
CA ARG A 70 -22.83 29.66 -15.96
C ARG A 70 -23.20 30.18 -14.57
N ALA A 71 -23.10 29.33 -13.56
CA ALA A 71 -23.41 29.62 -12.16
C ALA A 71 -22.40 30.57 -11.47
N ARG A 72 -21.43 31.13 -12.21
CA ARG A 72 -20.36 32.03 -11.73
C ARG A 72 -19.46 31.46 -10.63
N LEU A 73 -19.47 30.15 -10.41
CA LEU A 73 -18.89 29.49 -9.23
C LEU A 73 -19.50 30.10 -7.95
N HIS A 74 -20.41 29.39 -7.30
CA HIS A 74 -21.06 29.88 -6.06
C HIS A 74 -20.02 29.98 -4.93
N LEU A 75 -19.30 31.10 -4.88
CA LEU A 75 -18.21 31.36 -3.96
C LEU A 75 -18.72 32.22 -2.80
N GLY A 76 -18.18 31.97 -1.60
CA GLY A 76 -18.44 32.86 -0.47
C GLY A 76 -17.94 34.29 -0.76
N PRO A 77 -18.45 35.32 -0.08
CA PRO A 77 -18.11 36.73 -0.36
C PRO A 77 -16.61 37.03 -0.34
N ASP A 78 -15.85 36.33 0.49
CA ASP A 78 -14.40 36.50 0.61
C ASP A 78 -13.67 35.84 -0.57
N GLN A 79 -14.05 34.61 -0.92
CA GLN A 79 -13.52 33.92 -2.10
C GLN A 79 -13.87 34.63 -3.40
N ALA A 80 -15.08 35.20 -3.50
CA ALA A 80 -15.51 35.98 -4.65
C ALA A 80 -14.65 37.25 -4.82
N ARG A 81 -14.25 37.92 -3.72
CA ARG A 81 -13.33 39.07 -3.76
C ARG A 81 -11.93 38.69 -4.19
N GLU A 82 -11.39 37.58 -3.68
CA GLU A 82 -10.07 37.07 -4.10
C GLU A 82 -10.04 36.64 -5.57
N LEU A 83 -11.17 36.10 -6.06
CA LEU A 83 -11.33 35.63 -7.42
C LEU A 83 -11.90 36.70 -8.37
N ASP A 84 -12.07 37.94 -7.93
CA ASP A 84 -12.60 39.02 -8.78
C ASP A 84 -11.84 39.16 -10.11
N PRO A 85 -10.49 39.06 -10.17
CA PRO A 85 -9.77 39.08 -11.45
C PRO A 85 -10.09 37.92 -12.40
N VAL A 86 -10.59 36.79 -11.89
CA VAL A 86 -11.04 35.62 -12.65
C VAL A 86 -12.54 35.74 -13.00
N LEU A 87 -13.32 36.30 -12.07
CA LEU A 87 -14.78 36.35 -12.16
C LEU A 87 -15.32 37.62 -12.85
N ASN A 88 -14.48 38.62 -13.06
CA ASN A 88 -14.85 39.90 -13.66
C ASN A 88 -14.29 40.10 -15.08
N THR A 89 -13.79 39.04 -15.71
CA THR A 89 -13.49 39.04 -17.16
C THR A 89 -14.74 38.74 -17.97
N ARG A 90 -14.76 39.19 -19.24
CA ARG A 90 -15.84 38.88 -20.17
C ARG A 90 -15.92 37.38 -20.46
N VAL A 91 -14.78 36.75 -20.74
CA VAL A 91 -14.71 35.33 -21.05
C VAL A 91 -14.15 34.59 -19.83
N LEU A 92 -14.83 33.52 -19.44
CA LEU A 92 -14.37 32.55 -18.45
C LEU A 92 -13.86 31.31 -19.19
N ALA A 93 -12.65 30.88 -18.87
CA ALA A 93 -12.08 29.63 -19.31
C ALA A 93 -12.07 28.62 -18.17
N MET A 94 -12.45 27.36 -18.44
CA MET A 94 -12.40 26.27 -17.47
C MET A 94 -11.76 25.02 -18.06
N TRP A 95 -11.02 24.28 -17.24
CA TRP A 95 -10.39 23.01 -17.60
C TRP A 95 -10.76 21.92 -16.61
N ALA A 96 -11.33 20.83 -17.10
CA ALA A 96 -11.55 19.60 -16.36
C ALA A 96 -10.58 18.52 -16.86
N TRP A 97 -9.74 18.00 -15.97
CA TRP A 97 -8.83 16.89 -16.28
C TRP A 97 -9.59 15.57 -16.32
N LEU A 98 -9.49 14.85 -17.44
CA LEU A 98 -10.13 13.55 -17.67
C LEU A 98 -9.04 12.46 -17.74
N PRO A 99 -8.74 11.76 -16.63
CA PRO A 99 -7.57 10.87 -16.53
C PRO A 99 -7.56 9.73 -17.55
N THR A 100 -8.72 9.14 -17.85
CA THR A 100 -8.80 7.99 -18.77
C THR A 100 -8.61 8.36 -20.22
N LEU A 101 -9.07 9.55 -20.62
CA LEU A 101 -8.81 10.07 -21.95
C LEU A 101 -7.39 10.65 -22.06
N ARG A 102 -6.76 10.95 -20.92
CA ARG A 102 -5.54 11.76 -20.82
C ARG A 102 -5.70 13.12 -21.50
N GLN A 103 -6.89 13.70 -21.40
CA GLN A 103 -7.30 14.94 -22.05
C GLN A 103 -7.83 15.97 -21.05
N ASP A 104 -7.77 17.23 -21.45
CA ASP A 104 -8.51 18.29 -20.76
C ASP A 104 -9.80 18.54 -21.53
N CYS A 105 -10.94 18.54 -20.84
CA CYS A 105 -12.15 19.16 -21.34
C CYS A 105 -12.08 20.66 -21.02
N TYR A 106 -11.93 21.45 -22.07
CA TYR A 106 -11.74 22.89 -22.04
C TYR A 106 -13.04 23.59 -22.43
N LEU A 107 -13.49 24.54 -21.62
CA LEU A 107 -14.70 25.33 -21.85
C LEU A 107 -14.34 26.81 -21.91
N GLU A 108 -14.86 27.50 -22.91
CA GLU A 108 -14.89 28.96 -22.99
C GLU A 108 -16.34 29.42 -22.86
N PHE A 109 -16.61 30.34 -21.93
CA PHE A 109 -17.93 30.90 -21.67
C PHE A 109 -17.88 32.43 -21.75
N ASP A 110 -18.53 33.01 -22.78
CA ASP A 110 -18.68 34.46 -22.91
C ASP A 110 -19.88 34.94 -22.10
N ARG A 111 -19.62 35.56 -20.96
CA ARG A 111 -20.65 36.01 -20.01
C ARG A 111 -21.59 37.07 -20.60
N ALA A 112 -21.14 37.80 -21.62
CA ALA A 112 -21.94 38.87 -22.22
C ALA A 112 -22.99 38.33 -23.20
N THR A 113 -22.64 37.27 -23.94
CA THR A 113 -23.52 36.68 -24.97
C THR A 113 -24.19 35.40 -24.50
N GLY A 114 -23.68 34.78 -23.43
CA GLY A 114 -24.06 33.44 -23.01
C GLY A 114 -23.53 32.34 -23.94
N ALA A 115 -22.68 32.68 -24.91
CA ALA A 115 -22.10 31.71 -25.83
C ALA A 115 -21.07 30.85 -25.10
N GLU A 116 -21.07 29.57 -25.43
CA GLU A 116 -20.23 28.55 -24.84
C GLU A 116 -19.67 27.65 -25.92
N GLN A 117 -18.43 27.27 -25.75
CA GLN A 117 -17.74 26.36 -26.65
C GLN A 117 -16.88 25.43 -25.81
N VAL A 118 -16.95 24.14 -26.14
CA VAL A 118 -16.25 23.08 -25.41
C VAL A 118 -15.32 22.35 -26.36
N TRP A 119 -14.12 22.04 -25.90
CA TRP A 119 -13.12 21.27 -26.64
C TRP A 119 -12.53 20.18 -25.77
N LEU A 120 -12.23 19.04 -26.39
CA LEU A 120 -11.31 18.06 -25.86
C LEU A 120 -9.92 18.35 -26.40
N ILE A 121 -8.98 18.61 -25.50
CA ILE A 121 -7.60 18.91 -25.85
C ILE A 121 -6.75 17.66 -25.59
N GLY A 122 -6.20 17.12 -26.67
CA GLY A 122 -5.40 15.90 -26.72
C GLY A 122 -4.04 16.00 -26.01
N PRO A 123 -3.40 14.86 -25.69
CA PRO A 123 -2.04 14.81 -25.13
C PRO A 123 -0.96 15.23 -26.15
N GLY A 124 -1.25 15.15 -27.46
CA GLY A 124 -0.35 15.59 -28.53
C GLY A 124 -0.49 17.10 -28.86
N PRO A 125 0.57 17.74 -29.37
CA PRO A 125 0.50 19.13 -29.83
C PRO A 125 -0.47 19.25 -31.02
N GLY A 126 -1.42 20.18 -30.94
CA GLY A 126 -2.37 20.44 -32.02
C GLY A 126 -3.64 19.58 -31.99
N GLU A 127 -3.73 18.61 -31.08
CA GLU A 127 -4.93 17.79 -30.94
C GLU A 127 -6.03 18.56 -30.19
N ALA A 128 -7.03 19.03 -30.90
CA ALA A 128 -8.27 19.53 -30.31
C ALA A 128 -9.48 19.08 -31.12
N ARG A 129 -10.53 18.67 -30.41
CA ARG A 129 -11.84 18.31 -30.98
C ARG A 129 -12.89 19.19 -30.31
N GLU A 130 -13.65 19.96 -31.09
CA GLU A 130 -14.83 20.66 -30.58
C GLU A 130 -15.89 19.62 -30.16
N VAL A 131 -16.49 19.85 -29.00
CA VAL A 131 -17.55 19.02 -28.43
C VAL A 131 -18.87 19.71 -28.73
N ASP A 132 -19.76 19.00 -29.42
CA ASP A 132 -21.13 19.45 -29.62
C ASP A 132 -21.91 19.26 -28.31
N ILE A 133 -22.16 20.35 -27.61
CA ILE A 133 -22.91 20.37 -26.34
C ILE A 133 -24.41 20.14 -26.53
N GLU A 134 -24.95 20.30 -27.74
CA GLU A 134 -26.37 20.04 -28.00
C GLU A 134 -26.64 18.54 -28.21
N SER A 135 -25.59 17.77 -28.52
CA SER A 135 -25.65 16.33 -28.70
C SER A 135 -24.99 15.61 -27.52
N PRO A 136 -25.75 14.87 -26.68
CA PRO A 136 -25.18 14.13 -25.56
C PRO A 136 -24.06 13.17 -26.00
N ASP A 137 -22.85 13.35 -25.48
CA ASP A 137 -21.71 12.45 -25.65
C ASP A 137 -21.61 11.56 -24.40
N VAL A 138 -22.24 10.38 -24.46
CA VAL A 138 -22.33 9.45 -23.33
C VAL A 138 -20.95 8.99 -22.86
N ASP A 139 -19.99 8.84 -23.79
CA ASP A 139 -18.62 8.42 -23.46
C ASP A 139 -17.89 9.53 -22.72
N LEU A 140 -18.10 10.79 -23.11
CA LEU A 140 -17.54 11.94 -22.40
C LEU A 140 -18.14 12.10 -21.00
N ASP A 141 -19.46 11.93 -20.85
CA ASP A 141 -20.09 11.93 -19.53
C ASP A 141 -19.58 10.79 -18.64
N HIS A 142 -19.33 9.61 -19.20
CA HIS A 142 -18.69 8.52 -18.48
C HIS A 142 -17.27 8.91 -18.02
N ALA A 143 -16.49 9.60 -18.88
CA ALA A 143 -15.17 10.11 -18.51
C ALA A 143 -15.21 11.17 -17.40
N PHE A 144 -16.24 12.04 -17.38
CA PHE A 144 -16.45 13.00 -16.29
C PHE A 144 -16.80 12.30 -14.97
N LEU A 145 -17.74 11.36 -15.00
CA LEU A 145 -18.12 10.57 -13.84
C LEU A 145 -16.93 9.80 -13.27
N GLU A 146 -16.12 9.25 -14.15
CA GLU A 146 -14.89 8.58 -13.77
C GLU A 146 -13.88 9.55 -13.14
N ALA A 147 -13.62 10.70 -13.77
CA ALA A 147 -12.73 11.71 -13.22
C ALA A 147 -13.20 12.15 -11.82
N LEU A 148 -14.51 12.34 -11.63
CA LEU A 148 -15.10 12.60 -10.31
C LEU A 148 -14.75 11.50 -9.30
N VAL A 149 -14.92 10.21 -9.66
CA VAL A 149 -14.62 9.07 -8.77
C VAL A 149 -13.11 8.92 -8.49
N LEU A 150 -12.26 9.23 -9.46
CA LEU A 150 -10.81 9.12 -9.30
C LEU A 150 -10.21 10.26 -8.48
N ASN A 151 -10.88 11.42 -8.43
CA ASN A 151 -10.45 12.55 -7.60
C ASN A 151 -10.81 12.38 -6.10
N GLY A 152 -11.69 11.44 -5.76
CA GLY A 152 -11.93 11.01 -4.37
C GLY A 152 -13.10 11.71 -3.65
N PRO A 153 -13.37 11.34 -2.38
CA PRO A 153 -14.62 11.65 -1.69
C PRO A 153 -14.92 13.14 -1.46
N GLY A 154 -13.89 13.98 -1.44
CA GLY A 154 -14.06 15.43 -1.41
C GLY A 154 -14.79 15.99 -2.65
N HIS A 155 -14.69 15.30 -3.79
CA HIS A 155 -15.26 15.76 -5.07
C HIS A 155 -16.67 15.27 -5.33
N TRP A 156 -17.17 14.27 -4.61
CA TRP A 156 -18.56 13.84 -4.69
C TRP A 156 -19.37 14.16 -3.44
N GLY A 157 -18.79 14.83 -2.43
CA GLY A 157 -19.51 15.24 -1.22
C GLY A 157 -19.80 14.08 -0.24
N GLY A 158 -18.85 13.14 -0.13
CA GLY A 158 -18.92 12.01 0.80
C GLY A 158 -20.08 11.03 0.52
N GLU A 159 -20.48 10.26 1.53
CA GLU A 159 -21.50 9.21 1.42
C GLU A 159 -22.82 9.72 0.80
N SER A 160 -23.30 10.89 1.25
CA SER A 160 -24.58 11.45 0.79
C SER A 160 -24.57 11.80 -0.70
N GLY A 161 -23.47 12.34 -1.20
CA GLY A 161 -23.36 12.70 -2.60
C GLY A 161 -23.08 11.50 -3.49
N LEU A 162 -22.35 10.49 -2.98
CA LEU A 162 -22.23 9.22 -3.68
C LEU A 162 -23.59 8.50 -3.82
N GLN A 163 -24.45 8.53 -2.80
CA GLN A 163 -25.83 8.03 -2.89
C GLN A 163 -26.68 8.82 -3.89
N ARG A 164 -26.45 10.13 -4.06
CA ARG A 164 -27.11 10.93 -5.10
C ARG A 164 -26.65 10.50 -6.50
N LEU A 165 -25.35 10.27 -6.67
CA LEU A 165 -24.78 9.79 -7.94
C LEU A 165 -25.32 8.42 -8.31
N VAL A 166 -25.35 7.45 -7.39
CA VAL A 166 -25.92 6.11 -7.66
C VAL A 166 -27.41 6.19 -8.02
N ARG A 167 -28.19 7.07 -7.38
CA ARG A 167 -29.60 7.28 -7.74
C ARG A 167 -29.76 7.86 -9.15
N ARG A 168 -28.85 8.73 -9.57
CA ARG A 168 -28.91 9.41 -10.87
C ARG A 168 -28.37 8.54 -12.01
N PHE A 169 -27.20 7.96 -11.82
CA PHE A 169 -26.45 7.25 -12.86
C PHE A 169 -26.61 5.72 -12.79
N GLY A 170 -27.35 5.22 -11.78
CA GLY A 170 -27.54 3.80 -11.56
C GLY A 170 -26.35 3.14 -10.86
N ARG A 171 -26.36 1.80 -10.89
CA ARG A 171 -25.33 0.95 -10.24
C ARG A 171 -24.14 0.72 -11.17
N GLN A 172 -23.47 1.79 -11.57
CA GLN A 172 -22.27 1.66 -12.40
C GLN A 172 -21.10 1.06 -11.59
N PRO A 173 -20.21 0.25 -12.22
CA PRO A 173 -19.05 -0.37 -11.55
C PRO A 173 -18.23 0.61 -10.68
N LEU A 174 -17.90 1.78 -11.21
CA LEU A 174 -17.12 2.80 -10.51
C LEU A 174 -17.83 3.33 -9.27
N LEU A 175 -19.14 3.58 -9.33
CA LEU A 175 -19.90 4.10 -8.20
C LEU A 175 -20.06 3.05 -7.09
N ILE A 176 -20.30 1.79 -7.45
CA ILE A 176 -20.35 0.69 -6.49
C ILE A 176 -18.98 0.48 -5.84
N ALA A 177 -17.90 0.50 -6.62
CA ALA A 177 -16.54 0.43 -6.08
C ALA A 177 -16.20 1.62 -5.16
N ALA A 178 -16.71 2.82 -5.44
CA ALA A 178 -16.57 3.96 -4.54
C ALA A 178 -17.31 3.76 -3.22
N GLN A 179 -18.50 3.16 -3.25
CA GLN A 179 -19.23 2.85 -2.01
C GLN A 179 -18.51 1.77 -1.20
N VAL A 180 -17.92 0.77 -1.88
CA VAL A 180 -17.06 -0.23 -1.25
C VAL A 180 -15.85 0.44 -0.59
N ALA A 181 -15.15 1.33 -1.30
CA ALA A 181 -14.00 2.05 -0.77
C ALA A 181 -14.36 2.87 0.48
N ASP A 182 -15.45 3.64 0.42
CA ASP A 182 -15.95 4.46 1.53
C ASP A 182 -16.30 3.61 2.76
N LEU A 183 -16.95 2.45 2.56
CA LEU A 183 -17.26 1.52 3.65
C LEU A 183 -16.00 0.88 4.25
N LEU A 184 -15.00 0.53 3.44
CA LEU A 184 -13.75 -0.04 3.94
C LEU A 184 -12.94 0.99 4.73
N GLU A 185 -13.03 2.27 4.39
CA GLU A 185 -12.37 3.37 5.10
C GLU A 185 -13.05 3.67 6.45
N HIS A 186 -14.37 3.85 6.45
CA HIS A 186 -15.10 4.25 7.66
C HIS A 186 -15.51 3.07 8.56
N ARG A 187 -15.59 1.85 8.00
CA ARG A 187 -16.02 0.63 8.72
C ARG A 187 -15.11 -0.57 8.41
N PRO A 188 -13.78 -0.47 8.66
CA PRO A 188 -12.81 -1.50 8.27
C PRO A 188 -13.03 -2.87 8.95
N ARG A 189 -13.78 -2.92 10.06
CA ARG A 189 -14.12 -4.14 10.79
C ARG A 189 -15.36 -4.86 10.25
N GLU A 190 -16.03 -4.30 9.24
CA GLU A 190 -17.29 -4.82 8.71
C GLU A 190 -17.23 -5.07 7.18
N PRO A 191 -16.23 -5.81 6.66
CA PRO A 191 -16.07 -6.01 5.22
C PRO A 191 -17.28 -6.69 4.55
N ARG A 192 -18.07 -7.48 5.31
CA ARG A 192 -19.33 -8.06 4.82
C ARG A 192 -20.40 -7.03 4.46
N LYS A 193 -20.35 -5.81 5.01
CA LYS A 193 -21.24 -4.72 4.58
C LYS A 193 -20.83 -4.22 3.20
N ALA A 194 -19.53 -4.03 2.97
CA ALA A 194 -19.00 -3.68 1.66
C ALA A 194 -19.26 -4.79 0.62
N LEU A 195 -19.17 -6.07 1.00
CA LEU A 195 -19.56 -7.19 0.14
C LEU A 195 -21.02 -7.09 -0.34
N ARG A 196 -21.96 -6.80 0.57
CA ARG A 196 -23.37 -6.62 0.19
C ARG A 196 -23.61 -5.48 -0.80
N VAL A 197 -22.79 -4.43 -0.71
CA VAL A 197 -22.83 -3.34 -1.70
C VAL A 197 -22.27 -3.80 -3.05
N ALA A 198 -21.14 -4.51 -3.06
CA ALA A 198 -20.59 -5.08 -4.29
C ALA A 198 -21.57 -6.06 -4.97
N GLN A 199 -22.24 -6.90 -4.19
CA GLN A 199 -23.26 -7.86 -4.66
C GLN A 199 -24.48 -7.18 -5.33
N ALA A 200 -24.70 -5.88 -5.12
CA ALA A 200 -25.74 -5.15 -5.81
C ALA A 200 -25.50 -5.04 -7.33
N LEU A 201 -24.26 -5.26 -7.77
CA LEU A 201 -23.84 -5.29 -9.18
C LEU A 201 -23.26 -6.65 -9.57
N TRP A 202 -22.39 -7.23 -8.75
CA TRP A 202 -21.77 -8.55 -9.00
C TRP A 202 -22.38 -9.59 -8.06
N ALA A 203 -23.59 -10.05 -8.40
CA ALA A 203 -24.42 -10.91 -7.54
C ALA A 203 -23.72 -12.22 -7.13
N ASP A 204 -22.84 -12.75 -7.97
CA ASP A 204 -22.14 -14.02 -7.76
C ASP A 204 -20.96 -13.92 -6.79
N LEU A 205 -20.59 -12.71 -6.32
CA LEU A 205 -19.48 -12.57 -5.36
C LEU A 205 -19.86 -13.20 -4.01
N GLY A 206 -19.15 -14.26 -3.63
CA GLY A 206 -19.25 -14.92 -2.33
C GLY A 206 -18.14 -14.50 -1.35
N SER A 207 -18.31 -14.81 -0.07
CA SER A 207 -17.22 -14.68 0.93
C SER A 207 -16.22 -15.84 0.90
N ASP A 208 -16.58 -16.95 0.23
CA ASP A 208 -15.86 -18.22 0.31
C ASP A 208 -15.50 -18.78 -1.09
N ASP A 209 -16.04 -18.20 -2.17
CA ASP A 209 -15.71 -18.57 -3.55
C ASP A 209 -14.86 -17.47 -4.20
N GLU A 210 -13.62 -17.79 -4.53
CA GLU A 210 -12.69 -16.86 -5.17
C GLU A 210 -12.83 -16.79 -6.70
N ASN A 211 -13.53 -17.73 -7.34
CA ASN A 211 -13.56 -17.81 -8.80
C ASN A 211 -14.34 -16.65 -9.42
N ALA A 212 -15.48 -16.28 -8.84
CA ALA A 212 -16.27 -15.13 -9.28
C ALA A 212 -15.46 -13.81 -9.20
N TRP A 213 -14.63 -13.66 -8.16
CA TRP A 213 -13.74 -12.49 -8.04
C TRP A 213 -12.63 -12.49 -9.07
N ALA A 214 -12.01 -13.65 -9.31
CA ALA A 214 -10.93 -13.79 -10.28
C ALA A 214 -11.37 -13.43 -11.71
N ALA A 215 -12.62 -13.71 -12.07
CA ALA A 215 -13.20 -13.37 -13.37
C ALA A 215 -13.32 -11.85 -13.62
N LEU A 216 -13.32 -11.04 -12.56
CA LEU A 216 -13.33 -9.57 -12.67
C LEU A 216 -11.95 -8.99 -13.00
N ALA A 217 -10.87 -9.75 -12.76
CA ALA A 217 -9.52 -9.30 -13.04
C ALA A 217 -9.30 -9.17 -14.56
N GLY A 218 -9.18 -7.93 -15.04
CA GLY A 218 -8.95 -7.62 -16.46
C GLY A 218 -10.22 -7.39 -17.29
N SER A 219 -11.40 -7.65 -16.73
CA SER A 219 -12.69 -7.29 -17.35
C SER A 219 -13.24 -5.96 -16.81
N GLU A 220 -12.88 -5.61 -15.58
CA GLU A 220 -13.32 -4.37 -14.93
C GLU A 220 -12.27 -3.26 -15.01
N HIS A 221 -12.72 -2.02 -14.80
CA HIS A 221 -11.84 -0.86 -14.69
C HIS A 221 -10.76 -1.08 -13.61
N PRO A 222 -9.47 -0.72 -13.84
CA PRO A 222 -8.38 -0.94 -12.87
C PRO A 222 -8.68 -0.42 -11.47
N TRP A 223 -9.32 0.75 -11.35
CA TRP A 223 -9.67 1.29 -10.04
C TRP A 223 -10.75 0.46 -9.33
N VAL A 224 -11.72 -0.10 -10.08
CA VAL A 224 -12.71 -1.05 -9.55
C VAL A 224 -11.99 -2.31 -9.05
N CYS A 225 -11.08 -2.87 -9.86
CA CYS A 225 -10.25 -4.00 -9.46
C CYS A 225 -9.49 -3.72 -8.15
N VAL A 226 -8.93 -2.52 -7.96
CA VAL A 226 -8.28 -2.15 -6.69
C VAL A 226 -9.26 -2.24 -5.53
N GLN A 227 -10.43 -1.59 -5.60
CA GLN A 227 -11.34 -1.57 -4.45
C GLN A 227 -11.91 -2.96 -4.14
N LEU A 228 -12.23 -3.76 -5.17
CA LEU A 228 -12.67 -5.14 -4.99
C LEU A 228 -11.55 -6.04 -4.48
N GLY A 229 -10.31 -5.86 -4.93
CA GLY A 229 -9.16 -6.59 -4.42
C GLY A 229 -8.87 -6.29 -2.96
N ARG A 230 -9.04 -5.03 -2.53
CA ARG A 230 -8.97 -4.63 -1.12
C ARG A 230 -10.07 -5.28 -0.29
N LEU A 231 -11.29 -5.32 -0.82
CA LEU A 231 -12.41 -6.01 -0.18
C LEU A 231 -12.12 -7.52 -0.03
N ALA A 232 -11.67 -8.18 -1.10
CA ALA A 232 -11.29 -9.58 -1.10
C ALA A 232 -10.21 -9.87 -0.04
N LEU A 233 -9.19 -9.01 0.07
CA LEU A 233 -8.15 -9.13 1.10
C LEU A 233 -8.74 -9.07 2.51
N ARG A 234 -9.68 -8.14 2.77
CA ARG A 234 -10.35 -8.00 4.08
C ARG A 234 -11.28 -9.16 4.41
N LEU A 235 -11.77 -9.87 3.40
CA LEU A 235 -12.55 -11.10 3.55
C LEU A 235 -11.67 -12.35 3.72
N GLY A 236 -10.36 -12.25 3.52
CA GLY A 236 -9.44 -13.39 3.56
C GLY A 236 -9.38 -14.18 2.24
N LEU A 237 -9.93 -13.63 1.15
CA LEU A 237 -9.91 -14.20 -0.18
C LEU A 237 -8.60 -13.85 -0.90
N LEU A 238 -7.51 -14.49 -0.46
CA LEU A 238 -6.15 -14.04 -0.76
C LEU A 238 -5.78 -14.17 -2.25
N ARG A 239 -6.19 -15.24 -2.94
CA ARG A 239 -5.83 -15.43 -4.35
C ARG A 239 -6.66 -14.50 -5.25
N ALA A 240 -7.93 -14.29 -4.96
CA ALA A 240 -8.76 -13.26 -5.58
C ALA A 240 -8.15 -11.85 -5.40
N ALA A 241 -7.76 -11.49 -4.17
CA ALA A 241 -7.10 -10.22 -3.89
C ALA A 241 -5.82 -10.04 -4.71
N ARG A 242 -4.97 -11.07 -4.77
CA ARG A 242 -3.74 -11.05 -5.58
C ARG A 242 -4.03 -10.81 -7.07
N LEU A 243 -5.04 -11.47 -7.64
CA LEU A 243 -5.38 -11.34 -9.06
C LEU A 243 -5.93 -9.93 -9.38
N LEU A 244 -6.87 -9.44 -8.57
CA LEU A 244 -7.50 -8.12 -8.77
C LEU A 244 -6.52 -6.96 -8.56
N LEU A 245 -5.67 -7.03 -7.53
CA LEU A 245 -4.64 -6.01 -7.30
C LEU A 245 -3.47 -6.15 -8.27
N GLY A 246 -3.25 -7.37 -8.79
CA GLY A 246 -2.26 -7.67 -9.82
C GLY A 246 -2.65 -7.16 -11.21
N SER A 247 -3.93 -7.17 -11.57
CA SER A 247 -4.39 -6.77 -12.92
C SER A 247 -4.18 -5.29 -13.22
N THR A 248 -3.90 -4.45 -12.22
CA THR A 248 -3.59 -3.03 -12.43
C THR A 248 -2.13 -2.77 -12.82
N HIS A 249 -1.31 -3.81 -12.93
CA HIS A 249 0.08 -3.68 -13.35
C HIS A 249 0.14 -3.31 -14.85
N GLY A 250 0.45 -2.05 -15.14
CA GLY A 250 0.65 -1.56 -16.51
C GLY A 250 -0.06 -0.24 -16.82
N THR A 251 -1.04 0.16 -16.02
CA THR A 251 -1.82 1.38 -16.29
C THR A 251 -1.14 2.67 -15.85
N GLY A 252 0.02 2.60 -15.20
CA GLY A 252 0.79 3.75 -14.73
C GLY A 252 0.16 4.53 -13.57
N ASP A 253 -1.11 4.26 -13.26
CA ASP A 253 -1.94 5.04 -12.34
C ASP A 253 -2.44 4.28 -11.11
N ALA A 254 -1.93 3.06 -10.87
CA ALA A 254 -2.29 2.32 -9.67
C ALA A 254 -1.89 3.11 -8.42
N ALA A 255 -2.85 3.38 -7.54
CA ALA A 255 -2.60 4.07 -6.28
C ALA A 255 -1.56 3.28 -5.47
N PRO A 256 -0.57 3.95 -4.82
CA PRO A 256 0.47 3.24 -4.06
C PRO A 256 -0.09 2.18 -3.10
N ILE A 257 -1.22 2.48 -2.45
CA ILE A 257 -1.89 1.57 -1.51
C ILE A 257 -2.23 0.20 -2.14
N ALA A 258 -2.52 0.15 -3.44
CA ALA A 258 -2.80 -1.11 -4.13
C ALA A 258 -1.58 -2.04 -4.14
N HIS A 259 -0.36 -1.50 -4.25
CA HIS A 259 0.87 -2.28 -4.15
C HIS A 259 1.11 -2.80 -2.73
N PHE A 260 0.76 -2.03 -1.70
CA PHE A 260 0.85 -2.49 -0.32
C PHE A 260 -0.12 -3.65 -0.05
N ASP A 261 -1.38 -3.48 -0.44
CA ASP A 261 -2.42 -4.50 -0.27
C ASP A 261 -2.10 -5.76 -1.10
N LEU A 262 -1.53 -5.61 -2.31
CA LEU A 262 -1.03 -6.74 -3.11
C LEU A 262 0.10 -7.47 -2.38
N GLY A 263 1.05 -6.73 -1.81
CA GLY A 263 2.14 -7.31 -1.03
C GLY A 263 1.62 -8.14 0.14
N GLN A 264 0.58 -7.67 0.83
CA GLN A 264 -0.05 -8.43 1.91
C GLN A 264 -0.73 -9.71 1.41
N ALA A 265 -1.44 -9.66 0.28
CA ALA A 265 -2.06 -10.83 -0.31
C ALA A 265 -1.01 -11.89 -0.71
N CYS A 266 0.08 -11.46 -1.37
CA CYS A 266 1.18 -12.34 -1.75
C CYS A 266 1.92 -12.91 -0.52
N GLU A 267 2.21 -12.08 0.49
CA GLU A 267 2.87 -12.51 1.73
C GLU A 267 2.04 -13.60 2.45
N ALA A 268 0.72 -13.41 2.51
CA ALA A 268 -0.20 -14.37 3.13
C ALA A 268 -0.35 -15.69 2.34
N LEU A 269 -0.08 -15.66 1.03
CA LEU A 269 0.00 -16.83 0.16
C LEU A 269 1.39 -17.50 0.16
N ASP A 270 2.34 -17.00 0.95
CA ASP A 270 3.75 -17.41 0.93
C ASP A 270 4.46 -17.19 -0.43
N ASP A 271 3.91 -16.32 -1.29
CA ASP A 271 4.52 -15.88 -2.55
C ASP A 271 5.47 -14.70 -2.28
N LEU A 272 6.59 -15.01 -1.62
CA LEU A 272 7.55 -14.01 -1.16
C LEU A 272 8.15 -13.16 -2.28
N PRO A 273 8.52 -13.70 -3.46
CA PRO A 273 9.05 -12.88 -4.55
C PRO A 273 8.05 -11.83 -5.04
N ALA A 274 6.77 -12.20 -5.19
CA ALA A 274 5.73 -11.25 -5.58
C ALA A 274 5.45 -10.23 -4.47
N ALA A 275 5.48 -10.65 -3.20
CA ALA A 275 5.34 -9.76 -2.06
C ALA A 275 6.47 -8.73 -1.99
N GLU A 276 7.74 -9.15 -2.16
CA GLU A 276 8.89 -8.25 -2.20
C GLU A 276 8.73 -7.21 -3.32
N ALA A 277 8.39 -7.64 -4.53
CA ALA A 277 8.21 -6.74 -5.67
C ALA A 277 7.11 -5.69 -5.41
N ALA A 278 5.99 -6.10 -4.81
CA ALA A 278 4.89 -5.21 -4.49
C ALA A 278 5.25 -4.22 -3.37
N PHE A 279 5.83 -4.69 -2.26
CA PHE A 279 6.27 -3.80 -1.17
C PHE A 279 7.40 -2.85 -1.59
N ALA A 280 8.32 -3.28 -2.46
CA ALA A 280 9.37 -2.41 -2.99
C ALA A 280 8.80 -1.26 -3.83
N ARG A 281 7.76 -1.51 -4.64
CA ARG A 281 7.04 -0.45 -5.38
C ARG A 281 6.34 0.51 -4.42
N PHE A 282 5.69 -0.01 -3.39
CA PHE A 282 5.04 0.83 -2.39
C PHE A 282 6.04 1.70 -1.62
N ALA A 283 7.13 1.13 -1.12
CA ALA A 283 8.19 1.85 -0.42
C ALA A 283 8.86 2.90 -1.32
N SER A 284 9.01 2.64 -2.62
CA SER A 284 9.54 3.61 -3.58
C SER A 284 8.58 4.78 -3.80
N ALA A 285 7.27 4.52 -3.80
CA ALA A 285 6.24 5.55 -3.93
C ALA A 285 6.03 6.35 -2.62
N ARG A 286 6.35 5.74 -1.46
CA ARG A 286 6.24 6.35 -0.14
C ARG A 286 7.52 6.13 0.68
N PRO A 287 8.63 6.79 0.31
CA PRO A 287 9.93 6.53 0.94
C PRO A 287 10.00 6.94 2.41
N SER A 288 9.08 7.79 2.88
CA SER A 288 8.98 8.22 4.28
C SER A 288 8.06 7.34 5.14
N ASP A 289 7.45 6.30 4.58
CA ASP A 289 6.54 5.42 5.32
C ASP A 289 7.35 4.25 5.95
N PRO A 290 7.51 4.22 7.29
CA PRO A 290 8.28 3.16 7.94
C PRO A 290 7.59 1.79 7.83
N ASP A 291 6.26 1.73 7.70
CA ASP A 291 5.57 0.44 7.60
C ASP A 291 5.88 -0.28 6.29
N ALA A 292 6.04 0.50 5.21
CA ALA A 292 6.46 0.01 3.90
C ALA A 292 7.83 -0.69 3.97
N TRP A 293 8.82 -0.02 4.58
CA TRP A 293 10.16 -0.57 4.74
C TRP A 293 10.21 -1.77 5.69
N ARG A 294 9.41 -1.75 6.77
CA ARG A 294 9.30 -2.87 7.70
C ARG A 294 8.78 -4.14 7.01
N ARG A 295 7.70 -4.03 6.22
CA ARG A 295 7.15 -5.17 5.47
C ARG A 295 8.14 -5.70 4.43
N LEU A 296 8.80 -4.80 3.69
CA LEU A 296 9.83 -5.16 2.73
C LEU A 296 11.02 -5.88 3.39
N LEU A 297 11.45 -5.41 4.57
CA LEU A 297 12.52 -6.04 5.35
C LEU A 297 12.18 -7.47 5.73
N PHE A 298 10.96 -7.72 6.24
CA PHE A 298 10.53 -9.08 6.58
C PHE A 298 10.50 -10.01 5.37
N CYS A 299 10.00 -9.56 4.21
CA CYS A 299 10.03 -10.36 2.98
C CYS A 299 11.47 -10.73 2.58
N ARG A 300 12.39 -9.75 2.57
CA ARG A 300 13.81 -9.96 2.22
C ARG A 300 14.51 -10.92 3.16
N LEU A 301 14.26 -10.81 4.46
CA LEU A 301 14.82 -11.72 5.46
C LEU A 301 14.28 -13.14 5.29
N ARG A 302 12.97 -13.30 5.05
CA ARG A 302 12.38 -14.63 4.79
C ARG A 302 12.87 -15.27 3.50
N MET A 303 13.37 -14.48 2.55
CA MET A 303 14.01 -14.96 1.32
C MET A 303 15.53 -15.15 1.45
N GLY A 304 16.14 -14.85 2.60
CA GLY A 304 17.59 -14.94 2.78
C GLY A 304 18.39 -13.83 2.08
N HIS A 305 17.76 -12.75 1.63
CA HIS A 305 18.41 -11.61 0.96
C HIS A 305 19.10 -10.66 1.95
N LEU A 306 20.05 -11.19 2.74
CA LEU A 306 20.63 -10.50 3.90
C LEU A 306 21.34 -9.19 3.55
N HIS A 307 22.02 -9.13 2.40
CA HIS A 307 22.73 -7.92 1.97
C HIS A 307 21.76 -6.76 1.66
N ILE A 308 20.62 -7.05 1.03
CA ILE A 308 19.58 -6.05 0.73
C ILE A 308 18.80 -5.70 2.00
N ALA A 309 18.61 -6.66 2.90
CA ALA A 309 17.95 -6.45 4.18
C ALA A 309 18.65 -5.37 5.03
N GLU A 310 19.98 -5.32 5.03
CA GLU A 310 20.75 -4.27 5.74
C GLU A 310 20.43 -2.87 5.21
N GLU A 311 20.43 -2.67 3.90
CA GLU A 311 20.00 -1.40 3.30
C GLU A 311 18.54 -1.07 3.62
N THR A 312 17.67 -2.09 3.63
CA THR A 312 16.26 -1.92 3.97
C THR A 312 16.06 -1.46 5.41
N LEU A 313 16.83 -2.01 6.35
CA LEU A 313 16.80 -1.59 7.75
C LEU A 313 17.30 -0.14 7.92
N ARG A 314 18.33 0.26 7.17
CA ARG A 314 18.76 1.67 7.14
C ARG A 314 17.64 2.58 6.65
N ARG A 315 16.96 2.22 5.57
CA ARG A 315 15.81 2.98 5.02
C ARG A 315 14.64 3.04 5.99
N TYR A 316 14.33 1.94 6.68
CA TYR A 316 13.33 1.89 7.74
C TYR A 316 13.62 2.92 8.84
N ARG A 317 14.83 2.93 9.37
CA ARG A 317 15.26 3.89 10.41
C ARG A 317 15.25 5.34 9.89
N SER A 318 15.70 5.58 8.66
CA SER A 318 15.63 6.91 8.02
C SER A 318 14.20 7.39 7.81
N ALA A 319 13.23 6.47 7.65
CA ALA A 319 11.81 6.76 7.60
C ALA A 319 11.16 6.89 9.00
N SER A 320 11.97 7.15 10.04
CA SER A 320 11.53 7.24 11.45
C SER A 320 10.98 5.94 12.04
N GLY A 321 11.34 4.79 11.46
CA GLY A 321 11.05 3.48 12.03
C GLY A 321 11.82 3.26 13.34
N LYS A 322 11.15 2.69 14.34
CA LYS A 322 11.72 2.41 15.66
C LYS A 322 12.03 0.93 15.82
N ASP A 323 13.18 0.63 16.39
CA ASP A 323 13.60 -0.75 16.63
C ASP A 323 12.64 -1.48 17.58
N ASP A 324 11.97 -0.78 18.51
CA ASP A 324 10.93 -1.33 19.39
C ASP A 324 9.73 -1.87 18.58
N ASP A 325 9.16 -1.04 17.68
CA ASP A 325 8.06 -1.44 16.81
C ASP A 325 8.44 -2.64 15.91
N LEU A 326 9.70 -2.65 15.45
CA LEU A 326 10.24 -3.75 14.64
C LEU A 326 10.38 -5.04 15.46
N ALA A 327 10.86 -4.96 16.71
CA ALA A 327 10.97 -6.09 17.62
C ALA A 327 9.61 -6.67 18.01
N GLU A 328 8.65 -5.83 18.39
CA GLU A 328 7.27 -6.26 18.68
C GLU A 328 6.66 -7.00 17.48
N ARG A 329 6.85 -6.45 16.27
CA ARG A 329 6.34 -7.07 15.06
C ARG A 329 7.03 -8.39 14.76
N TYR A 330 8.35 -8.45 14.92
CA TYR A 330 9.14 -9.67 14.75
C TYR A 330 8.64 -10.78 15.67
N LEU A 331 8.46 -10.49 16.96
CA LEU A 331 7.91 -11.43 17.93
C LEU A 331 6.50 -11.88 17.53
N SER A 332 5.65 -10.97 17.08
CA SER A 332 4.32 -11.34 16.57
C SER A 332 4.38 -12.24 15.32
N VAL A 333 5.34 -12.05 14.42
CA VAL A 333 5.51 -12.87 13.22
C VAL A 333 5.99 -14.27 13.59
N VAL A 334 6.96 -14.38 14.50
CA VAL A 334 7.46 -15.68 14.99
C VAL A 334 6.39 -16.43 15.80
N ALA A 335 5.64 -15.73 16.65
CA ALA A 335 4.64 -16.35 17.52
C ALA A 335 3.34 -16.72 16.78
N ARG A 336 2.86 -15.90 15.84
CA ARG A 336 1.55 -16.13 15.19
C ARG A 336 1.65 -16.58 13.75
N GLY A 337 2.79 -16.38 13.10
CA GLY A 337 2.96 -16.64 11.67
C GLY A 337 3.20 -18.11 11.35
N ARG A 338 2.72 -18.52 10.18
CA ARG A 338 3.16 -19.75 9.49
C ARG A 338 4.49 -19.47 8.79
N VAL A 339 5.55 -19.33 9.57
CA VAL A 339 6.91 -19.10 9.05
C VAL A 339 7.65 -20.44 9.03
N ARG A 340 8.20 -20.82 7.88
CA ARG A 340 9.00 -22.05 7.75
C ARG A 340 10.24 -21.99 8.64
N GLY A 341 10.73 -23.13 9.09
CA GLY A 341 11.86 -23.20 10.03
C GLY A 341 13.12 -22.48 9.57
N GLU A 342 13.50 -22.61 8.30
CA GLU A 342 14.65 -21.90 7.72
C GLU A 342 14.44 -20.38 7.72
N GLN A 343 13.23 -19.93 7.35
CA GLN A 343 12.87 -18.51 7.37
C GLN A 343 12.88 -17.96 8.80
N ARG A 344 12.39 -18.75 9.76
CA ARG A 344 12.37 -18.42 11.19
C ARG A 344 13.79 -18.33 11.74
N ALA A 345 14.66 -19.27 11.39
CA ALA A 345 16.07 -19.25 11.74
C ALA A 345 16.77 -18.00 11.19
N THR A 346 16.53 -17.66 9.93
CA THR A 346 17.08 -16.45 9.30
C THR A 346 16.62 -15.18 10.01
N LEU A 347 15.31 -15.08 10.30
CA LEU A 347 14.76 -13.95 11.06
C LEU A 347 15.37 -13.86 12.45
N ALA A 348 15.44 -14.97 13.19
CA ALA A 348 15.96 -15.00 14.55
C ALA A 348 17.45 -14.65 14.61
N GLY A 349 18.27 -15.26 13.76
CA GLY A 349 19.70 -14.97 13.71
C GLY A 349 19.98 -13.51 13.34
N TRP A 350 19.32 -13.01 12.29
CA TRP A 350 19.58 -11.67 11.77
C TRP A 350 19.01 -10.57 12.67
N LEU A 351 17.73 -10.63 13.03
CA LEU A 351 17.09 -9.61 13.88
C LEU A 351 17.56 -9.72 15.33
N GLY A 352 17.83 -10.93 15.84
CA GLY A 352 18.42 -11.12 17.16
C GLY A 352 19.78 -10.43 17.31
N ALA A 353 20.55 -10.36 16.23
CA ALA A 353 21.84 -9.65 16.20
C ALA A 353 21.67 -8.14 16.12
N ARG A 354 20.73 -7.65 15.31
CA ARG A 354 20.53 -6.21 15.03
C ARG A 354 19.69 -5.49 16.08
N LEU A 355 18.80 -6.20 16.76
CA LEU A 355 17.86 -5.67 17.76
C LEU A 355 18.17 -6.20 19.16
N HIS A 356 19.41 -6.61 19.42
CA HIS A 356 19.79 -7.25 20.69
C HIS A 356 19.38 -6.43 21.92
N GLU A 357 19.74 -5.14 21.94
CA GLU A 357 19.43 -4.22 23.05
C GLU A 357 17.92 -4.08 23.26
N THR A 358 17.19 -3.86 22.16
CA THR A 358 15.73 -3.72 22.17
C THR A 358 15.05 -5.01 22.64
N LEU A 359 15.50 -6.17 22.19
CA LEU A 359 14.93 -7.46 22.56
C LEU A 359 15.15 -7.84 24.03
N ILE A 360 16.18 -7.28 24.69
CA ILE A 360 16.34 -7.42 26.15
C ILE A 360 15.14 -6.82 26.89
N GLY A 361 14.65 -5.66 26.44
CA GLY A 361 13.49 -4.98 27.05
C GLY A 361 12.17 -5.70 26.82
N HIS A 362 12.00 -6.39 25.69
CA HIS A 362 10.74 -7.05 25.35
C HIS A 362 10.65 -8.51 25.84
N THR A 363 11.77 -9.24 25.86
CA THR A 363 11.77 -10.69 26.05
C THR A 363 13.05 -11.14 26.75
N CYS A 364 13.05 -11.27 28.08
CA CYS A 364 14.12 -12.02 28.73
C CYS A 364 13.95 -13.53 28.43
N PRO A 365 15.05 -14.31 28.35
CA PRO A 365 14.96 -15.75 28.08
C PRO A 365 14.04 -16.47 29.06
N ASP A 366 14.08 -16.13 30.34
CA ASP A 366 13.23 -16.74 31.37
C ASP A 366 11.73 -16.51 31.10
N ALA A 367 11.31 -15.29 30.71
CA ALA A 367 9.91 -15.03 30.32
C ALA A 367 9.51 -15.77 29.04
N LEU A 368 10.44 -15.96 28.09
CA LEU A 368 10.19 -16.83 26.94
C LEU A 368 10.02 -18.28 27.36
N VAL A 369 10.81 -18.77 28.33
CA VAL A 369 10.66 -20.13 28.87
C VAL A 369 9.28 -20.29 29.49
N GLU A 370 8.86 -19.37 30.35
CA GLU A 370 7.55 -19.40 31.00
C GLU A 370 6.41 -19.41 29.99
N GLU A 371 6.49 -18.55 28.96
CA GLU A 371 5.50 -18.51 27.89
C GLU A 371 5.49 -19.80 27.07
N ILE A 372 6.66 -20.35 26.75
CA ILE A 372 6.77 -21.64 26.05
C ILE A 372 6.21 -22.76 26.91
N ALA A 373 6.56 -22.82 28.20
CA ALA A 373 6.07 -23.79 29.17
C ALA A 373 4.54 -23.77 29.21
N ARG A 374 3.96 -22.58 29.46
CA ARG A 374 2.51 -22.35 29.51
C ARG A 374 1.78 -22.77 28.24
N LEU A 375 2.39 -22.56 27.08
CA LEU A 375 1.79 -22.95 25.81
C LEU A 375 1.93 -24.47 25.59
N CYS A 376 3.12 -25.01 25.78
CA CYS A 376 3.52 -26.29 25.20
C CYS A 376 3.48 -27.48 26.16
N PHE A 377 3.36 -27.26 27.47
CA PHE A 377 3.54 -28.30 28.49
C PHE A 377 2.48 -28.18 29.60
N ASP A 378 1.89 -29.31 29.99
CA ASP A 378 0.83 -29.41 31.01
C ASP A 378 1.42 -29.54 32.45
N ASP A 379 2.19 -28.53 32.89
CA ASP A 379 2.78 -28.37 34.24
C ASP A 379 4.14 -29.04 34.57
N ASP A 380 4.73 -29.87 33.68
CA ASP A 380 6.11 -30.37 33.86
C ASP A 380 7.10 -29.68 32.90
N ASP A 381 7.55 -28.48 33.29
CA ASP A 381 8.53 -27.67 32.56
C ASP A 381 9.99 -28.03 32.89
N THR A 382 10.21 -29.05 33.75
CA THR A 382 11.52 -29.35 34.33
C THR A 382 12.55 -29.71 33.27
N ALA A 383 12.13 -30.41 32.20
CA ALA A 383 13.01 -30.78 31.09
C ALA A 383 13.43 -29.58 30.24
N LEU A 384 12.50 -28.65 29.97
CA LEU A 384 12.78 -27.42 29.22
C LEU A 384 13.71 -26.51 30.01
N ALA A 385 13.39 -26.25 31.29
CA ALA A 385 14.22 -25.45 32.17
C ALA A 385 15.63 -26.04 32.33
N ALA A 386 15.76 -27.37 32.44
CA ALA A 386 17.05 -28.05 32.53
C ALA A 386 17.87 -27.92 31.24
N ALA A 387 17.25 -28.10 30.07
CA ALA A 387 17.93 -27.94 28.78
C ALA A 387 18.41 -26.50 28.57
N ILE A 388 17.60 -25.51 28.97
CA ILE A 388 17.94 -24.09 28.86
C ILE A 388 19.07 -23.71 29.81
N ARG A 389 19.03 -24.14 31.08
CA ARG A 389 20.11 -23.92 32.04
C ARG A 389 21.43 -24.51 31.56
N ARG A 390 21.39 -25.72 30.98
CA ARG A 390 22.57 -26.35 30.39
C ARG A 390 23.10 -25.55 29.20
N GLY A 391 22.21 -25.13 28.29
CA GLY A 391 22.58 -24.28 27.17
C GLY A 391 23.24 -22.97 27.60
N ARG A 392 22.69 -22.31 28.63
CA ARG A 392 23.30 -21.10 29.23
C ARG A 392 24.73 -21.37 29.71
N ILE A 393 24.94 -22.43 30.50
CA ILE A 393 26.27 -22.79 31.03
C ILE A 393 27.26 -23.08 29.89
N GLU A 394 26.88 -23.92 28.92
CA GLU A 394 27.74 -24.28 27.79
C GLU A 394 28.09 -23.07 26.92
N LEU A 395 27.13 -22.16 26.66
CA LEU A 395 27.37 -20.93 25.91
C LEU A 395 28.28 -19.96 26.65
N VAL A 396 28.09 -19.76 27.96
CA VAL A 396 28.97 -18.90 28.76
C VAL A 396 30.39 -19.43 28.77
N GLN A 397 30.58 -20.74 28.97
CA GLN A 397 31.91 -21.36 28.93
C GLN A 397 32.59 -21.18 27.57
N LEU A 398 31.83 -21.38 26.48
CA LEU A 398 32.36 -21.19 25.13
C LEU A 398 32.73 -19.74 24.84
N LEU A 399 31.90 -18.79 25.25
CA LEU A 399 32.12 -17.35 25.02
C LEU A 399 33.21 -16.76 25.92
N ALA A 400 33.37 -17.29 27.15
CA ALA A 400 34.43 -16.87 28.07
C ALA A 400 35.84 -17.23 27.57
N ALA A 401 35.95 -18.22 26.67
CA ALA A 401 37.18 -18.53 25.96
C ALA A 401 37.46 -17.61 24.76
N GLY A 402 36.50 -16.72 24.43
CA GLY A 402 36.57 -15.80 23.30
C GLY A 402 37.30 -14.49 23.60
N PRO A 403 37.23 -13.52 22.67
CA PRO A 403 37.97 -12.27 22.76
C PRO A 403 37.43 -11.30 23.82
N ASP A 404 36.17 -11.44 24.24
CA ASP A 404 35.53 -10.60 25.27
C ASP A 404 34.81 -11.45 26.32
N PRO A 405 35.54 -11.93 27.36
CA PRO A 405 34.96 -12.72 28.43
C PRO A 405 33.97 -11.95 29.30
N LEU A 406 34.07 -10.61 29.36
CA LEU A 406 33.18 -9.78 30.18
C LEU A 406 31.78 -9.71 29.59
N ALA A 407 31.66 -9.78 28.27
CA ALA A 407 30.38 -9.85 27.57
C ALA A 407 29.82 -11.28 27.43
N ALA A 408 30.51 -12.31 27.94
CA ALA A 408 30.15 -13.71 27.70
C ALA A 408 28.73 -14.06 28.18
N GLU A 409 28.31 -13.57 29.34
CA GLU A 409 26.99 -13.85 29.89
C GLU A 409 25.87 -13.16 29.08
N ALA A 410 26.02 -11.88 28.77
CA ALA A 410 25.05 -11.14 27.95
C ALA A 410 24.91 -11.75 26.54
N ASN A 411 26.03 -12.14 25.93
CA ASN A 411 26.04 -12.81 24.62
C ASN A 411 25.42 -14.22 24.70
N ALA A 412 25.63 -14.97 25.79
CA ALA A 412 24.99 -16.25 26.00
C ALA A 412 23.46 -16.12 26.09
N GLU A 413 22.94 -15.14 26.83
CA GLU A 413 21.50 -14.85 26.91
C GLU A 413 20.93 -14.44 25.55
N ALA A 414 21.68 -13.67 24.76
CA ALA A 414 21.29 -13.26 23.41
C ALA A 414 21.14 -14.47 22.46
N LEU A 415 22.11 -15.38 22.50
CA LEU A 415 22.12 -16.60 21.71
C LEU A 415 21.01 -17.54 22.15
N LEU A 416 20.79 -17.67 23.46
CA LEU A 416 19.71 -18.48 24.01
C LEU A 416 18.33 -17.96 23.58
N ARG A 417 18.11 -16.64 23.64
CA ARG A 417 16.91 -16.00 23.08
C ARG A 417 16.75 -16.31 21.59
N THR A 418 17.83 -16.17 20.83
CA THR A 418 17.85 -16.44 19.38
C THR A 418 17.47 -17.89 19.08
N ALA A 419 18.01 -18.85 19.86
CA ALA A 419 17.67 -20.26 19.76
C ALA A 419 16.18 -20.53 20.03
N LEU A 420 15.63 -19.98 21.11
CA LEU A 420 14.22 -20.16 21.47
C LEU A 420 13.28 -19.58 20.40
N LEU A 421 13.61 -18.42 19.83
CA LEU A 421 12.83 -17.79 18.76
C LEU A 421 12.99 -18.48 17.40
N ALA A 422 14.10 -19.21 17.19
CA ALA A 422 14.32 -20.03 15.99
C ALA A 422 13.50 -21.33 15.99
N LEU A 423 12.96 -21.76 17.14
CA LEU A 423 12.19 -22.99 17.28
C LEU A 423 10.66 -22.75 17.15
N PRO A 424 9.88 -23.75 16.72
CA PRO A 424 8.43 -23.65 16.55
C PRO A 424 7.66 -23.79 17.87
N PHE A 425 8.22 -23.32 18.98
CA PHE A 425 7.51 -23.31 20.27
C PHE A 425 6.32 -22.35 20.23
N LEU A 426 6.55 -21.11 19.80
CA LEU A 426 5.53 -20.06 19.85
C LEU A 426 4.54 -20.12 18.68
N GLY A 427 4.99 -20.49 17.47
CA GLY A 427 4.17 -20.53 16.25
C GLY A 427 3.86 -21.94 15.73
N GLY A 428 2.87 -22.08 14.85
CA GLY A 428 2.52 -23.38 14.25
C GLY A 428 3.67 -23.97 13.41
N MET A 429 3.78 -25.31 13.39
CA MET A 429 4.76 -26.01 12.55
C MET A 429 4.34 -26.00 11.09
N HIS A 430 5.30 -25.79 10.20
CA HIS A 430 5.13 -26.06 8.78
C HIS A 430 5.22 -27.56 8.51
N ARG A 431 4.53 -28.07 7.48
CA ARG A 431 4.50 -29.50 7.13
C ARG A 431 5.91 -30.11 7.00
N GLU A 432 6.82 -29.38 6.36
CA GLU A 432 8.23 -29.78 6.18
C GLU A 432 8.98 -29.98 7.50
N GLU A 433 8.66 -29.18 8.54
CA GLU A 433 9.27 -29.34 9.87
C GLU A 433 8.74 -30.59 10.58
N VAL A 434 7.46 -30.92 10.36
CA VAL A 434 6.85 -32.15 10.89
C VAL A 434 7.53 -33.38 10.29
N GLU A 435 7.77 -33.35 8.98
CA GLU A 435 8.43 -34.43 8.23
C GLU A 435 9.92 -34.55 8.59
N GLY A 436 10.63 -33.42 8.75
CA GLY A 436 12.04 -33.38 9.13
C GLY A 436 12.35 -33.66 10.60
N GLY A 437 11.33 -33.61 11.47
CA GLY A 437 11.45 -33.96 12.87
C GLY A 437 12.41 -33.05 13.67
N SER A 438 13.00 -33.61 14.73
CA SER A 438 13.87 -32.86 15.65
C SER A 438 15.20 -32.47 15.03
N GLU A 439 15.68 -33.20 14.03
CA GLU A 439 16.95 -32.91 13.35
C GLU A 439 16.84 -31.66 12.47
N ALA A 440 15.73 -31.48 11.75
CA ALA A 440 15.47 -30.26 10.99
C ALA A 440 15.36 -29.03 11.91
N CYS A 441 14.68 -29.17 13.06
CA CYS A 441 14.61 -28.11 14.07
C CYS A 441 15.99 -27.74 14.63
N ALA A 442 16.82 -28.74 14.96
CA ALA A 442 18.18 -28.52 15.44
C ALA A 442 19.04 -27.81 14.39
N THR A 443 18.93 -28.22 13.12
CA THR A 443 19.65 -27.61 12.00
C THR A 443 19.29 -26.14 11.83
N ASN A 444 17.99 -25.82 11.84
CA ASN A 444 17.50 -24.44 11.74
C ASN A 444 17.98 -23.59 12.92
N MET A 445 17.92 -24.12 14.15
CA MET A 445 18.42 -23.42 15.32
C MET A 445 19.92 -23.14 15.24
N VAL A 446 20.73 -24.12 14.82
CA VAL A 446 22.17 -23.95 14.60
C VAL A 446 22.45 -22.88 13.54
N ALA A 447 21.69 -22.87 12.43
CA ALA A 447 21.81 -21.85 11.39
C ALA A 447 21.52 -20.42 11.94
N ALA A 448 20.50 -20.27 12.79
CA ALA A 448 20.19 -19.00 13.44
C ALA A 448 21.33 -18.51 14.34
N LEU A 449 21.90 -19.41 15.15
CA LEU A 449 23.00 -19.09 16.06
C LEU A 449 24.30 -18.74 15.31
N HIS A 450 24.61 -19.45 14.24
CA HIS A 450 25.73 -19.10 13.37
C HIS A 450 25.55 -17.72 12.74
N LEU A 451 24.38 -17.45 12.17
CA LEU A 451 24.08 -16.15 11.57
C LEU A 451 24.21 -15.02 12.61
N TRP A 452 23.68 -15.22 13.81
CA TRP A 452 23.85 -14.25 14.90
C TRP A 452 25.32 -14.04 15.24
N SER A 453 26.09 -15.13 15.39
CA SER A 453 27.51 -15.09 15.73
C SER A 453 28.35 -14.42 14.66
N ASP A 454 28.06 -14.63 13.38
CA ASP A 454 28.79 -14.01 12.27
C ASP A 454 28.57 -12.50 12.29
N LEU A 455 27.34 -12.07 12.58
CA LEU A 455 26.95 -10.66 12.57
C LEU A 455 27.38 -9.88 13.82
N ARG A 456 27.57 -10.51 14.98
CA ARG A 456 27.92 -9.84 16.26
C ARG A 456 29.30 -10.18 16.79
N LEU A 457 29.78 -11.40 16.56
CA LEU A 457 31.04 -11.91 17.11
C LEU A 457 32.06 -12.28 16.03
N SER A 458 31.87 -11.80 14.79
CA SER A 458 32.77 -12.08 13.66
C SER A 458 33.06 -13.57 13.44
N GLY A 459 32.07 -14.43 13.71
CA GLY A 459 32.15 -15.87 13.44
C GLY A 459 32.94 -16.69 14.46
N THR A 460 33.05 -16.19 15.70
CA THR A 460 33.75 -16.88 16.80
C THR A 460 33.15 -18.26 17.12
N LEU A 461 31.85 -18.48 16.88
CA LEU A 461 31.16 -19.73 17.23
C LEU A 461 31.07 -20.72 16.07
N ARG A 462 32.18 -21.42 15.78
CA ARG A 462 32.21 -22.52 14.77
C ARG A 462 31.85 -23.91 15.32
N VAL A 463 31.76 -24.08 16.64
CA VAL A 463 31.64 -25.40 17.31
C VAL A 463 30.20 -25.72 17.77
N LEU A 464 29.22 -24.91 17.39
CA LEU A 464 27.81 -25.07 17.82
C LEU A 464 27.13 -26.41 17.44
N PRO A 465 27.42 -27.07 16.30
CA PRO A 465 26.69 -28.28 15.89
C PRO A 465 26.80 -29.50 16.82
N SER A 466 27.81 -29.52 17.70
CA SER A 466 28.04 -30.62 18.66
C SER A 466 27.35 -30.39 20.01
N MET A 467 26.71 -29.24 20.22
CA MET A 467 26.12 -28.90 21.51
C MET A 467 24.91 -29.78 21.82
N ARG A 468 24.94 -30.42 22.99
CA ARG A 468 23.91 -31.37 23.41
C ARG A 468 22.57 -30.67 23.65
N TRP A 469 22.59 -29.48 24.26
CA TRP A 469 21.38 -28.71 24.56
C TRP A 469 20.59 -28.33 23.30
N VAL A 470 21.26 -28.14 22.17
CA VAL A 470 20.62 -27.82 20.89
C VAL A 470 19.68 -28.95 20.46
N ARG A 471 20.19 -30.19 20.49
CA ARG A 471 19.40 -31.37 20.13
C ARG A 471 18.29 -31.65 21.15
N GLU A 472 18.57 -31.44 22.43
CA GLU A 472 17.58 -31.58 23.50
C GLU A 472 16.41 -30.59 23.32
N LEU A 473 16.67 -29.30 23.09
CA LEU A 473 15.62 -28.31 22.83
C LEU A 473 14.82 -28.61 21.57
N ALA A 474 15.48 -29.02 20.49
CA ALA A 474 14.80 -29.38 19.25
C ALA A 474 13.89 -30.62 19.43
N ALA A 475 14.31 -31.61 20.20
CA ALA A 475 13.49 -32.76 20.55
C ALA A 475 12.28 -32.37 21.40
N LEU A 476 12.47 -31.49 22.39
CA LEU A 476 11.39 -30.95 23.23
C LEU A 476 10.36 -30.17 22.40
N ALA A 477 10.80 -29.33 21.46
CA ALA A 477 9.91 -28.59 20.56
C ALA A 477 9.02 -29.52 19.73
N MET A 478 9.58 -30.61 19.21
CA MET A 478 8.81 -31.60 18.45
C MET A 478 7.85 -32.41 19.32
N SER A 479 8.27 -32.77 20.54
CA SER A 479 7.44 -33.53 21.47
C SER A 479 6.21 -32.73 21.90
N ALA A 480 6.41 -31.48 22.34
CA ALA A 480 5.34 -30.56 22.73
C ALA A 480 4.28 -30.39 21.66
N ARG A 481 4.69 -30.39 20.39
CA ARG A 481 3.78 -30.20 19.26
C ARG A 481 3.02 -31.45 18.85
N ARG A 482 3.50 -32.65 19.15
CA ARG A 482 2.75 -33.90 18.90
C ARG A 482 1.60 -34.10 19.87
N GLN A 483 1.64 -33.44 21.02
CA GLN A 483 0.62 -33.54 22.06
C GLN A 483 -0.57 -32.58 21.84
N ARG A 484 -0.37 -31.55 21.02
CA ARG A 484 -1.40 -30.60 20.57
C ARG A 484 -2.02 -31.05 19.25
#